data_AF-C1MUF5-F1
#
_entry.id   AF-C1MUF5-F1
#
_cell.length_a   1.000
_cell.length_b   1.000
_cell.length_c   1.000
_cell.angle_alpha   90.00
_cell.angle_beta   90.00
_cell.angle_gamma   90.00
#
_symmetry.space_group_name_H-M   'P 1'
#
loop_
_entity.id
_entity.type
_entity.pdbx_description
1 polymer ?
#
loop_
_entity_poly.entity_id
_entity_poly.type
_entity_poly.pdbx_seq_one_letter_code
_entity_poly.pdbx_strand_id
1 'polypeptide(L)'
;MFALEDAKAKKKEDDPNKPKVVSLIDAKRSLNISIQLAGIRMPFKKIKEALMNMDDKTLQVDNLAILSLCVPTVDEISIVKRYDGDKTMLATVEQFFLQVMPIPRLQHRVDALIFKGTAAANVKKVCADYAAVRAAADDLKNCKHFVTVLEGILAVGNHLNGGTYRGQAAGFRLETLLRLTDVKAVDRKTSLLHFVVKELRKTSPGVEFLSTELETVKKAAGLHLDGTKELLGQLVKGLESVNDEVLKAAGAAPEQNENETHDKFRDVMLPFAQAADAEVTRAKTMAAEAQDAMKATTEFFGEPFKADNAGRVFKLVKDFLVTFDKVQNDMKMREEAEARKMKHEQ
;
A
#
# COMPACT_ATOMS: atom_id res chain seq x y z
N MET A 1 -8.05 -46.31 -4.70
CA MET A 1 -8.52 -46.13 -6.08
C MET A 1 -7.66 -45.09 -6.78
N PHE A 2 -6.47 -45.49 -7.20
CA PHE A 2 -5.62 -44.72 -8.12
C PHE A 2 -5.14 -45.74 -9.16
N ALA A 3 -5.71 -45.68 -10.36
CA ALA A 3 -5.20 -46.42 -11.51
C ALA A 3 -4.30 -45.46 -12.29
N LEU A 4 -2.99 -45.65 -12.14
CA LEU A 4 -2.00 -45.25 -13.13
C LEU A 4 -2.05 -46.32 -14.23
N GLU A 5 -2.97 -46.15 -15.17
CA GLU A 5 -2.76 -46.68 -16.51
C GLU A 5 -2.19 -45.53 -17.34
N ASP A 6 -0.96 -45.74 -17.82
CA ASP A 6 -0.34 -44.88 -18.82
C ASP A 6 -1.25 -44.83 -20.04
N ALA A 7 -2.06 -43.77 -20.12
CA ALA A 7 -2.79 -43.44 -21.32
C ALA A 7 -1.74 -43.17 -22.41
N LYS A 8 -1.48 -44.19 -23.24
CA LYS A 8 -0.74 -44.03 -24.49
C LYS A 8 -1.34 -42.84 -25.20
N ALA A 9 -0.58 -41.74 -25.26
CA ALA A 9 -0.92 -40.59 -26.05
C ALA A 9 -1.08 -41.08 -27.49
N LYS A 10 -2.32 -41.27 -27.93
CA LYS A 10 -2.63 -41.34 -29.36
C LYS A 10 -2.09 -40.04 -29.93
N LYS A 11 -0.97 -40.12 -30.66
CA LYS A 11 -0.62 -39.09 -31.66
C LYS A 11 -1.89 -38.95 -32.50
N LYS A 12 -2.60 -37.84 -32.33
CA LYS A 12 -3.59 -37.42 -33.31
C LYS A 12 -2.80 -37.26 -34.60
N GLU A 13 -2.97 -38.20 -35.52
CA GLU A 13 -2.60 -37.97 -36.91
C GLU A 13 -3.28 -36.67 -37.34
N ASP A 14 -2.46 -35.78 -37.89
CA ASP A 14 -2.93 -34.51 -38.43
C ASP A 14 -3.83 -34.85 -39.62
N ASP A 15 -5.14 -34.62 -39.48
CA ASP A 15 -6.11 -34.84 -40.53
C ASP A 15 -5.71 -33.95 -41.73
N PRO A 16 -5.33 -34.53 -42.88
CA PRO A 16 -4.86 -33.77 -44.04
C PRO A 16 -5.93 -32.85 -44.63
N ASN A 17 -7.19 -32.98 -44.19
CA ASN A 17 -8.32 -32.17 -44.62
C ASN A 17 -8.68 -31.06 -43.61
N LYS A 18 -7.93 -30.92 -42.51
CA LYS A 18 -8.15 -29.83 -41.56
C LYS A 18 -7.59 -28.53 -42.14
N PRO A 19 -8.39 -27.45 -42.25
CA PRO A 19 -7.91 -26.18 -42.77
C PRO A 19 -6.68 -25.74 -41.98
N LYS A 20 -5.53 -25.54 -42.65
CA LYS A 20 -4.29 -25.10 -42.00
C LYS A 20 -4.51 -23.70 -41.42
N VAL A 21 -4.58 -23.63 -40.09
CA VAL A 21 -4.66 -22.36 -39.36
C VAL A 21 -3.36 -21.59 -39.57
N VAL A 22 -3.46 -20.33 -39.98
CA VAL A 22 -2.32 -19.47 -40.26
C VAL A 22 -1.92 -18.70 -39.00
N SER A 23 -0.67 -18.88 -38.56
CA SER A 23 -0.07 -18.13 -37.46
C SER A 23 0.96 -17.16 -38.02
N LEU A 24 0.85 -15.89 -37.64
CA LEU A 24 1.74 -14.81 -38.10
C LEU A 24 2.61 -14.27 -36.96
N ILE A 25 2.11 -14.33 -35.74
CA ILE A 25 2.80 -13.87 -34.54
C ILE A 25 3.79 -14.95 -34.08
N ASP A 26 4.92 -14.51 -33.51
CA ASP A 26 5.91 -15.39 -32.90
C ASP A 26 5.26 -16.42 -31.96
N ALA A 27 5.70 -17.68 -32.05
CA ALA A 27 5.07 -18.79 -31.35
C ALA A 27 5.08 -18.62 -29.82
N LYS A 28 6.14 -18.05 -29.24
CA LYS A 28 6.23 -17.82 -27.79
C LYS A 28 5.30 -16.69 -27.37
N ARG A 29 5.26 -15.59 -28.13
CA ARG A 29 4.33 -14.47 -27.89
C ARG A 29 2.87 -14.91 -28.04
N SER A 30 2.56 -15.67 -29.08
CA SER A 30 1.23 -16.22 -29.36
C SER A 30 0.76 -17.18 -28.25
N LEU A 31 1.65 -18.07 -27.77
CA LEU A 31 1.35 -18.95 -26.64
C LEU A 31 1.05 -18.16 -25.36
N ASN A 32 1.88 -17.17 -25.04
CA ASN A 32 1.68 -16.33 -23.85
C ASN A 32 0.35 -15.59 -23.90
N ILE A 33 -0.01 -14.95 -25.02
CA ILE A 33 -1.29 -14.26 -25.18
C ILE A 33 -2.44 -15.26 -25.09
N SER A 34 -2.33 -16.42 -25.72
CA SER A 34 -3.39 -17.45 -25.70
C SER A 34 -3.69 -17.92 -24.28
N ILE A 35 -2.67 -18.12 -23.44
CA ILE A 35 -2.82 -18.49 -22.02
C ILE A 35 -3.54 -17.37 -21.26
N GLN A 36 -3.12 -16.12 -21.47
CA GLN A 36 -3.73 -14.96 -20.80
C GLN A 36 -5.21 -14.79 -21.19
N LEU A 37 -5.53 -14.86 -22.49
CA LEU A 37 -6.91 -14.75 -22.99
C LEU A 37 -7.82 -15.87 -22.48
N ALA A 38 -7.27 -17.08 -22.26
CA ALA A 38 -8.02 -18.19 -21.67
C ALA A 38 -8.48 -17.90 -20.22
N GLY A 39 -7.80 -16.99 -19.51
CA GLY A 39 -8.22 -16.48 -18.20
C GLY A 39 -9.40 -15.52 -18.25
N ILE A 40 -9.58 -14.78 -19.36
CA ILE A 40 -10.66 -13.79 -19.53
C ILE A 40 -11.99 -14.47 -19.89
N ARG A 41 -11.95 -15.55 -20.68
CA ARG A 41 -13.15 -16.33 -21.11
C ARG A 41 -14.27 -15.46 -21.70
N MET A 42 -13.92 -14.48 -22.51
CA MET A 42 -14.86 -13.54 -23.12
C MET A 42 -14.70 -13.52 -24.65
N PRO A 43 -15.80 -13.49 -25.43
CA PRO A 43 -15.72 -13.30 -26.87
C PRO A 43 -14.98 -11.99 -27.22
N PHE A 44 -14.05 -12.04 -28.18
CA PHE A 44 -13.21 -10.88 -28.52
C PHE A 44 -14.01 -9.67 -28.99
N LYS A 45 -15.14 -9.89 -29.69
CA LYS A 45 -16.07 -8.82 -30.05
C LYS A 45 -16.63 -8.10 -28.82
N LYS A 46 -16.99 -8.85 -27.77
CA LYS A 46 -17.47 -8.29 -26.50
C LYS A 46 -16.37 -7.51 -25.76
N ILE A 47 -15.12 -7.97 -25.84
CA ILE A 47 -13.96 -7.23 -25.31
C ILE A 47 -13.83 -5.88 -26.04
N LYS A 48 -13.88 -5.88 -27.38
CA LYS A 48 -13.85 -4.65 -28.18
C LYS A 48 -14.97 -3.70 -27.79
N GLU A 49 -16.20 -4.18 -27.74
CA GLU A 49 -17.38 -3.38 -27.37
C GLU A 49 -17.25 -2.79 -25.96
N ALA A 50 -16.80 -3.57 -24.99
CA ALA A 50 -16.61 -3.09 -23.62
C ALA A 50 -15.51 -2.03 -23.51
N LEU A 51 -14.40 -2.17 -24.24
CA LEU A 51 -13.33 -1.16 -24.30
C LEU A 51 -13.82 0.13 -24.97
N MET A 52 -14.51 0.05 -26.11
CA MET A 52 -15.03 1.23 -26.82
C MET A 52 -16.10 1.96 -25.98
N ASN A 53 -16.89 1.24 -25.20
CA ASN A 53 -17.90 1.80 -24.30
C ASN A 53 -17.37 2.23 -22.92
N MET A 54 -16.10 1.96 -22.61
CA MET A 54 -15.51 2.14 -21.26
C MET A 54 -16.31 1.43 -20.15
N ASP A 55 -16.79 0.22 -20.44
CA ASP A 55 -17.62 -0.58 -19.53
C ASP A 55 -16.76 -1.34 -18.50
N ASP A 56 -16.64 -0.74 -17.31
CA ASP A 56 -15.94 -1.29 -16.15
C ASP A 56 -16.74 -2.33 -15.35
N LYS A 57 -17.98 -2.63 -15.74
CA LYS A 57 -18.77 -3.73 -15.17
C LYS A 57 -18.48 -5.04 -15.89
N THR A 58 -18.32 -4.98 -17.20
CA THR A 58 -17.97 -6.15 -18.03
C THR A 58 -16.48 -6.46 -17.96
N LEU A 59 -15.63 -5.43 -18.06
CA LEU A 59 -14.17 -5.57 -17.95
C LEU A 59 -13.72 -5.09 -16.58
N GLN A 60 -13.65 -6.04 -15.64
CA GLN A 60 -13.12 -5.78 -14.30
C GLN A 60 -11.61 -5.56 -14.33
N VAL A 61 -11.07 -5.01 -13.25
CA VAL A 61 -9.64 -4.67 -13.12
C VAL A 61 -8.73 -5.87 -13.45
N ASP A 62 -9.09 -7.07 -13.00
CA ASP A 62 -8.30 -8.28 -13.28
C ASP A 62 -8.29 -8.64 -14.78
N ASN A 63 -9.44 -8.48 -15.47
CA ASN A 63 -9.50 -8.66 -16.91
C ASN A 63 -8.64 -7.61 -17.63
N LEU A 64 -8.70 -6.36 -17.20
CA LEU A 64 -7.94 -5.26 -17.78
C LEU A 64 -6.43 -5.42 -17.57
N ALA A 65 -6.01 -5.88 -16.39
CA ALA A 65 -4.61 -6.17 -16.09
C ALA A 65 -4.05 -7.26 -17.04
N ILE A 66 -4.85 -8.29 -17.30
CA ILE A 66 -4.51 -9.32 -18.30
C ILE A 66 -4.45 -8.71 -19.71
N LEU A 67 -5.47 -7.91 -20.10
CA LEU A 67 -5.53 -7.27 -21.42
C LEU A 67 -4.34 -6.34 -21.69
N SER A 68 -3.85 -5.63 -20.67
CA SER A 68 -2.67 -4.76 -20.78
C SER A 68 -1.43 -5.53 -21.24
N LEU A 69 -1.30 -6.81 -20.86
CA LEU A 69 -0.21 -7.69 -21.31
C LEU A 69 -0.42 -8.27 -22.72
N CYS A 70 -1.65 -8.20 -23.23
CA CYS A 70 -2.06 -8.74 -24.52
C CYS A 70 -2.18 -7.68 -25.63
N VAL A 71 -1.97 -6.40 -25.32
CA VAL A 71 -2.01 -5.34 -26.32
C VAL A 71 -0.97 -5.62 -27.42
N PRO A 72 -1.35 -5.60 -28.71
CA PRO A 72 -0.44 -5.83 -29.81
C PRO A 72 0.53 -4.66 -30.00
N THR A 73 1.77 -4.96 -30.36
CA THR A 73 2.77 -3.95 -30.74
C THR A 73 2.49 -3.38 -32.14
N VAL A 74 3.11 -2.25 -32.47
CA VAL A 74 2.97 -1.62 -33.80
C VAL A 74 3.41 -2.56 -34.93
N ASP A 75 4.46 -3.35 -34.70
CA ASP A 75 4.97 -4.34 -35.65
C ASP A 75 3.98 -5.50 -35.82
N GLU A 76 3.45 -6.02 -34.71
CA GLU A 76 2.43 -7.09 -34.72
C GLU A 76 1.16 -6.65 -35.47
N ILE A 77 0.69 -5.42 -35.22
CA ILE A 77 -0.43 -4.81 -35.95
C ILE A 77 -0.11 -4.75 -37.44
N SER A 78 1.10 -4.34 -37.81
CA SER A 78 1.50 -4.21 -39.21
C SER A 78 1.58 -5.56 -39.93
N ILE A 79 2.08 -6.59 -39.26
CA ILE A 79 2.12 -7.97 -39.76
C ILE A 79 0.70 -8.47 -40.06
N VAL A 80 -0.22 -8.33 -39.10
CA VAL A 80 -1.62 -8.77 -39.27
C VAL A 80 -2.35 -7.95 -40.33
N LYS A 81 -2.07 -6.65 -40.46
CA LYS A 81 -2.66 -5.78 -41.51
C LYS A 81 -2.25 -6.19 -42.93
N ARG A 82 -0.99 -6.61 -43.11
CA ARG A 82 -0.42 -6.94 -44.42
C ARG A 82 -0.85 -8.31 -44.94
N TYR A 83 -1.45 -9.14 -44.09
CA TYR A 83 -1.98 -10.43 -44.51
C TYR A 83 -3.18 -10.26 -45.45
N ASP A 84 -3.02 -10.75 -46.67
CA ASP A 84 -3.96 -10.66 -47.80
C ASP A 84 -4.78 -11.95 -48.02
N GLY A 85 -4.46 -13.02 -47.29
CA GLY A 85 -5.22 -14.26 -47.31
C GLY A 85 -6.55 -14.20 -46.54
N ASP A 86 -7.21 -15.35 -46.41
CA ASP A 86 -8.47 -15.47 -45.69
C ASP A 86 -8.29 -15.24 -44.19
N LYS A 87 -8.78 -14.10 -43.70
CA LYS A 87 -8.68 -13.72 -42.29
C LYS A 87 -9.41 -14.68 -41.36
N THR A 88 -10.37 -15.48 -41.83
CA THR A 88 -11.05 -16.50 -41.00
C THR A 88 -10.16 -17.68 -40.65
N MET A 89 -9.07 -17.87 -41.41
CA MET A 89 -8.10 -18.94 -41.23
C MET A 89 -6.97 -18.58 -40.25
N LEU A 90 -6.92 -17.33 -39.77
CA LEU A 90 -5.91 -16.88 -38.82
C LEU A 90 -6.11 -17.51 -37.44
N ALA A 91 -5.01 -17.78 -36.74
CA ALA A 91 -5.01 -18.31 -35.39
C ALA A 91 -5.65 -17.35 -34.37
N THR A 92 -5.98 -17.89 -33.19
CA THR A 92 -6.77 -17.21 -32.15
C THR A 92 -6.21 -15.84 -31.74
N VAL A 93 -4.89 -15.69 -31.68
CA VAL A 93 -4.25 -14.42 -31.28
C VAL A 93 -4.41 -13.36 -32.34
N GLU A 94 -4.24 -13.72 -33.61
CA GLU A 94 -4.47 -12.86 -34.76
C GLU A 94 -5.96 -12.49 -34.87
N GLN A 95 -6.89 -13.42 -34.59
CA GLN A 95 -8.31 -13.10 -34.47
C GLN A 95 -8.58 -12.07 -33.39
N PHE A 96 -7.93 -12.20 -32.23
CA PHE A 96 -8.01 -11.20 -31.16
C PHE A 96 -7.45 -9.86 -31.61
N PHE A 97 -6.26 -9.84 -32.22
CA PHE A 97 -5.63 -8.62 -32.74
C PHE A 97 -6.53 -7.90 -33.74
N LEU A 98 -7.16 -8.62 -34.68
CA LEU A 98 -8.12 -8.05 -35.63
C LEU A 98 -9.30 -7.33 -34.95
N GLN A 99 -9.73 -7.79 -33.77
CA GLN A 99 -10.81 -7.14 -33.02
C GLN A 99 -10.35 -5.86 -32.31
N VAL A 100 -9.14 -5.85 -31.74
CA VAL A 100 -8.68 -4.76 -30.86
C VAL A 100 -7.84 -3.70 -31.57
N MET A 101 -7.17 -4.03 -32.69
CA MET A 101 -6.38 -3.07 -33.46
C MET A 101 -7.13 -1.86 -34.04
N PRO A 102 -8.46 -1.88 -34.29
CA PRO A 102 -9.19 -0.68 -34.69
C PRO A 102 -9.46 0.27 -33.51
N ILE A 103 -9.24 -0.16 -32.26
CA ILE A 103 -9.50 0.65 -31.07
C ILE A 103 -8.41 1.73 -30.99
N PRO A 104 -8.78 3.03 -30.99
CA PRO A 104 -7.81 4.10 -30.89
C PRO A 104 -7.14 4.07 -29.52
N ARG A 105 -5.81 4.18 -29.53
CA ARG A 105 -4.96 4.29 -28.33
C ARG A 105 -5.22 3.19 -27.30
N LEU A 106 -5.35 1.95 -27.77
CA LEU A 106 -5.72 0.77 -26.99
C LEU A 106 -4.99 0.62 -25.64
N GLN A 107 -3.65 0.73 -25.61
CA GLN A 107 -2.87 0.60 -24.37
C GLN A 107 -3.32 1.62 -23.31
N HIS A 108 -3.33 2.91 -23.68
CA HIS A 108 -3.73 4.01 -22.80
C HIS A 108 -5.19 3.87 -22.33
N ARG A 109 -6.07 3.35 -23.20
CA ARG A 109 -7.46 3.07 -22.84
C ARG A 109 -7.58 1.99 -21.76
N VAL A 110 -6.82 0.90 -21.89
CA VAL A 110 -6.78 -0.17 -20.87
C VAL A 110 -6.23 0.39 -19.55
N ASP A 111 -5.13 1.13 -19.60
CA ASP A 111 -4.49 1.70 -18.41
C ASP A 111 -5.41 2.73 -17.71
N ALA A 112 -6.14 3.53 -18.48
CA ALA A 112 -7.15 4.46 -17.98
C ALA A 112 -8.31 3.76 -17.25
N LEU A 113 -8.78 2.62 -17.77
CA LEU A 113 -9.82 1.81 -17.10
C LEU A 113 -9.30 1.15 -15.82
N ILE A 114 -8.06 0.65 -15.82
CA ILE A 114 -7.41 0.12 -14.62
C ILE A 114 -7.31 1.21 -13.55
N PHE A 115 -6.85 2.40 -13.93
CA PHE A 115 -6.78 3.54 -13.01
C PHE A 115 -8.16 3.91 -12.47
N LYS A 116 -9.17 4.02 -13.34
CA LYS A 116 -10.56 4.27 -12.93
C LYS A 116 -11.08 3.25 -11.92
N GLY A 117 -10.80 1.97 -12.14
CA GLY A 117 -11.24 0.89 -11.25
C GLY A 117 -10.51 0.82 -9.90
N THR A 118 -9.32 1.42 -9.78
CA THR A 118 -8.46 1.28 -8.59
C THR A 118 -8.26 2.59 -7.80
N ALA A 119 -8.43 3.75 -8.43
CA ALA A 119 -8.09 5.05 -7.86
C ALA A 119 -8.81 5.32 -6.52
N ALA A 120 -10.11 5.05 -6.43
CA ALA A 120 -10.89 5.33 -5.22
C ALA A 120 -10.40 4.54 -3.99
N ALA A 121 -10.12 3.24 -4.16
CA ALA A 121 -9.60 2.39 -3.09
C ALA A 121 -8.19 2.83 -2.67
N ASN A 122 -7.35 3.17 -3.64
CA ASN A 122 -5.99 3.62 -3.42
C ASN A 122 -5.95 4.98 -2.70
N VAL A 123 -6.75 5.95 -3.12
CA VAL A 123 -6.89 7.25 -2.43
C VAL A 123 -7.36 7.03 -1.00
N LYS A 124 -8.39 6.21 -0.79
CA LYS A 124 -8.92 5.91 0.55
C LYS A 124 -7.84 5.34 1.46
N LYS A 125 -7.05 4.39 0.96
CA LYS A 125 -5.92 3.80 1.70
C LYS A 125 -4.88 4.88 2.06
N VAL A 126 -4.43 5.66 1.07
CA VAL A 126 -3.44 6.72 1.27
C VAL A 126 -3.91 7.73 2.31
N CYS A 127 -5.16 8.19 2.22
CA CYS A 127 -5.73 9.13 3.16
C CYS A 127 -5.85 8.55 4.57
N ALA A 128 -6.27 7.29 4.70
CA ALA A 128 -6.38 6.63 6.00
C ALA A 128 -5.02 6.48 6.68
N ASP A 129 -3.99 6.08 5.92
CA ASP A 129 -2.63 5.93 6.42
C ASP A 129 -2.07 7.28 6.90
N TYR A 130 -2.19 8.35 6.10
CA TYR A 130 -1.70 9.68 6.50
C TYR A 130 -2.53 10.32 7.63
N ALA A 131 -3.84 10.05 7.70
CA ALA A 131 -4.64 10.45 8.85
C ALA A 131 -4.17 9.77 10.14
N ALA A 132 -3.87 8.47 10.10
CA ALA A 132 -3.36 7.73 11.25
C ALA A 132 -1.98 8.24 11.69
N VAL A 133 -1.11 8.60 10.74
CA VAL A 133 0.19 9.24 11.02
C VAL A 133 0.01 10.58 11.72
N ARG A 134 -0.87 11.44 11.21
CA ARG A 134 -1.13 12.76 11.81
C ARG A 134 -1.68 12.61 13.23
N ALA A 135 -2.68 11.74 13.43
CA ALA A 135 -3.24 11.45 14.74
C ALA A 135 -2.17 10.94 15.72
N ALA A 136 -1.29 10.03 15.29
CA ALA A 136 -0.19 9.55 16.12
C ALA A 136 0.82 10.64 16.47
N ALA A 137 1.13 11.55 15.53
CA ALA A 137 2.02 12.68 15.77
C ALA A 137 1.44 13.64 16.82
N ASP A 138 0.14 13.94 16.70
CA ASP A 138 -0.59 14.82 17.60
C ASP A 138 -0.74 14.19 19.00
N ASP A 139 -1.16 12.93 19.09
CA ASP A 139 -1.31 12.22 20.37
C ASP A 139 0.03 12.11 21.10
N LEU A 140 1.10 11.74 20.39
CA LEU A 140 2.43 11.62 20.99
C LEU A 140 2.94 12.95 21.54
N LYS A 141 2.82 14.03 20.76
CA LYS A 141 3.30 15.36 21.14
C LYS A 141 2.51 15.93 22.32
N ASN A 142 1.22 15.63 22.41
CA ASN A 142 0.33 16.16 23.45
C ASN A 142 0.15 15.23 24.67
N CYS A 143 0.75 14.03 24.65
CA CYS A 143 0.64 13.07 25.75
C CYS A 143 1.46 13.51 26.98
N LYS A 144 0.78 14.09 27.96
CA LYS A 144 1.38 14.56 29.22
C LYS A 144 2.01 13.43 30.02
N HIS A 145 1.39 12.25 30.06
CA HIS A 145 1.94 11.09 30.77
C HIS A 145 3.25 10.63 30.13
N PHE A 146 3.37 10.67 28.80
CA PHE A 146 4.63 10.34 28.14
C PHE A 146 5.74 11.30 28.55
N VAL A 147 5.48 12.61 28.51
CA VAL A 147 6.45 13.64 28.96
C VAL A 147 6.83 13.43 30.43
N THR A 148 5.84 13.18 31.29
CA THR A 148 6.06 12.90 32.73
C THR A 148 6.97 11.67 32.94
N VAL A 149 6.80 10.63 32.12
CA VAL A 149 7.67 9.46 32.15
C VAL A 149 9.09 9.81 31.71
N LEU A 150 9.27 10.62 30.67
CA LEU A 150 10.59 11.09 30.24
C LEU A 150 11.28 11.90 31.34
N GLU A 151 10.55 12.81 32.00
CA GLU A 151 11.06 13.61 33.13
C GLU A 151 11.46 12.73 34.31
N GLY A 152 10.64 11.74 34.66
CA GLY A 152 10.96 10.77 35.72
C GLY A 152 12.23 9.97 35.41
N ILE A 153 12.40 9.52 34.16
CA ILE A 153 13.61 8.84 33.70
C ILE A 153 14.82 9.76 33.80
N LEU A 154 14.69 11.02 33.36
CA LEU A 154 15.78 12.01 33.41
C LEU A 154 16.19 12.30 34.87
N ALA A 155 15.22 12.52 35.76
CA ALA A 155 15.47 12.83 37.16
C ALA A 155 16.20 11.67 37.87
N VAL A 156 15.71 10.43 37.71
CA VAL A 156 16.36 9.26 38.30
C VAL A 156 17.72 9.01 37.65
N GLY A 157 17.84 9.17 36.33
CA GLY A 157 19.11 9.05 35.61
C GLY A 157 20.16 10.04 36.11
N ASN A 158 19.81 11.31 36.29
CA ASN A 158 20.70 12.34 36.80
C ASN A 158 21.13 12.06 38.25
N HIS A 159 20.21 11.58 39.08
CA HIS A 159 20.53 11.20 40.45
C HIS A 159 21.53 10.02 40.49
N LEU A 160 21.28 8.97 39.72
CA LEU A 160 22.14 7.77 39.68
C LEU A 160 23.53 8.05 39.06
N ASN A 161 23.63 9.00 38.13
CA ASN A 161 24.88 9.38 37.48
C ASN A 161 25.57 10.58 38.15
N GLY A 162 25.15 10.98 39.35
CA GLY A 162 25.75 12.07 40.11
C GLY A 162 27.27 11.87 40.27
N GLY A 163 28.05 12.92 39.98
CA GLY A 163 29.51 12.87 40.03
C GLY A 163 30.19 12.23 38.80
N THR A 164 29.42 11.83 37.78
CA THR A 164 29.95 11.36 36.48
C THR A 164 29.67 12.38 35.37
N TYR A 165 30.32 12.23 34.22
CA TYR A 165 30.04 13.06 33.03
C TYR A 165 28.61 12.91 32.47
N ARG A 166 27.88 11.85 32.90
CA ARG A 166 26.48 11.60 32.52
C ARG A 166 25.48 12.18 33.53
N GLY A 167 25.95 12.74 34.64
CA GLY A 167 25.09 13.47 35.58
C GLY A 167 24.73 14.86 35.06
N GLN A 168 23.67 15.46 35.61
CA GLN A 168 23.19 16.79 35.23
C GLN A 168 22.89 16.96 33.73
N ALA A 169 22.44 15.90 33.07
CA ALA A 169 21.97 15.97 31.70
C ALA A 169 20.68 16.82 31.62
N ALA A 170 20.56 17.62 30.57
CA ALA A 170 19.34 18.38 30.26
C ALA A 170 18.28 17.55 29.52
N GLY A 171 18.68 16.39 28.98
CA GLY A 171 17.82 15.48 28.24
C GLY A 171 18.58 14.25 27.77
N PHE A 172 17.88 13.31 27.14
CA PHE A 172 18.45 12.09 26.58
C PHE A 172 17.76 11.74 25.25
N ARG A 173 18.39 10.87 24.46
CA ARG A 173 17.85 10.41 23.18
C ARG A 173 16.79 9.33 23.39
N LEU A 174 15.71 9.33 22.61
CA LEU A 174 14.60 8.38 22.79
C LEU A 174 15.04 6.92 22.69
N GLU A 175 16.14 6.63 22.00
CA GLU A 175 16.72 5.28 21.96
C GLU A 175 17.12 4.75 23.35
N THR A 176 17.44 5.62 24.30
CA THR A 176 17.74 5.25 25.70
C THR A 176 16.56 4.53 26.36
N LEU A 177 15.33 4.82 25.95
CA LEU A 177 14.11 4.18 26.48
C LEU A 177 14.17 2.65 26.36
N LEU A 178 14.83 2.14 25.31
CA LEU A 178 14.92 0.71 25.03
C LEU A 178 15.92 -0.02 25.93
N ARG A 179 16.71 0.70 26.73
CA ARG A 179 17.77 0.15 27.60
C ARG A 179 17.44 0.25 29.09
N LEU A 180 16.28 0.79 29.44
CA LEU A 180 15.88 1.04 30.84
C LEU A 180 15.61 -0.25 31.64
N THR A 181 15.49 -1.39 30.96
CA THR A 181 15.38 -2.71 31.59
C THR A 181 16.72 -3.36 31.88
N ASP A 182 17.81 -2.86 31.29
CA ASP A 182 19.15 -3.46 31.39
C ASP A 182 19.84 -3.05 32.69
N VAL A 183 19.54 -1.83 33.17
CA VAL A 183 20.02 -1.34 34.47
C VAL A 183 19.13 -1.93 35.55
N LYS A 184 19.68 -2.81 36.38
CA LYS A 184 18.96 -3.54 37.42
C LYS A 184 19.53 -3.28 38.81
N ALA A 185 18.65 -3.32 39.81
CA ALA A 185 19.03 -3.31 41.21
C ALA A 185 19.77 -4.61 41.60
N VAL A 186 20.28 -4.65 42.84
CA VAL A 186 21.02 -5.79 43.40
C VAL A 186 20.22 -7.10 43.33
N ASP A 187 18.89 -7.01 43.42
CA ASP A 187 17.97 -8.15 43.32
C ASP A 187 17.93 -8.80 41.92
N ARG A 188 18.54 -8.18 40.90
CA ARG A 188 18.53 -8.55 39.48
C ARG A 188 17.13 -8.71 38.87
N LYS A 189 16.10 -8.27 39.58
CA LYS A 189 14.68 -8.40 39.23
C LYS A 189 14.04 -7.03 38.98
N THR A 190 14.46 -6.00 39.70
CA THR A 190 13.89 -4.66 39.60
C THR A 190 14.78 -3.81 38.71
N SER A 191 14.29 -3.42 37.54
CA SER A 191 15.02 -2.53 36.64
C SER A 191 14.80 -1.06 36.95
N LEU A 192 15.60 -0.17 36.35
CA LEU A 192 15.41 1.28 36.43
C LEU A 192 13.98 1.67 36.02
N LEU A 193 13.44 1.08 34.94
CA LEU A 193 12.07 1.34 34.53
C LEU A 193 11.04 0.91 35.59
N HIS A 194 11.23 -0.20 36.30
CA HIS A 194 10.33 -0.61 37.39
C HIS A 194 10.30 0.45 38.49
N PHE A 195 11.48 0.96 38.87
CA PHE A 195 11.59 2.01 39.88
C PHE A 195 10.89 3.30 39.45
N VAL A 196 11.15 3.77 38.23
CA VAL A 196 10.52 4.99 37.70
C VAL A 196 9.00 4.85 37.67
N VAL A 197 8.47 3.75 37.12
CA VAL A 197 7.02 3.51 37.05
C VAL A 197 6.41 3.45 38.45
N LYS A 198 7.09 2.79 39.41
CA LYS A 198 6.63 2.72 40.80
C LYS A 198 6.52 4.09 41.45
N GLU A 199 7.50 4.95 41.26
CA GLU A 199 7.47 6.31 41.82
C GLU A 199 6.43 7.19 41.12
N LEU A 200 6.33 7.12 39.79
CA LEU A 200 5.35 7.90 39.03
C LEU A 200 3.91 7.51 39.34
N ARG A 201 3.61 6.24 39.63
CA ARG A 201 2.26 5.83 40.07
C ARG A 201 1.80 6.53 41.37
N LYS A 202 2.74 7.01 42.19
CA LYS A 202 2.41 7.75 43.43
C LYS A 202 2.09 9.22 43.16
N THR A 203 2.73 9.82 42.17
CA THR A 203 2.68 11.27 41.90
C THR A 203 1.82 11.63 40.69
N SER A 204 1.58 10.68 39.78
CA SER A 204 0.98 10.89 38.47
C SER A 204 -0.09 9.82 38.20
N PRO A 205 -1.31 9.98 38.77
CA PRO A 205 -2.41 9.04 38.56
C PRO A 205 -2.74 8.87 37.08
N GLY A 206 -2.94 7.64 36.63
CA GLY A 206 -3.29 7.33 35.25
C GLY A 206 -2.09 7.10 34.32
N VAL A 207 -0.86 7.27 34.81
CA VAL A 207 0.37 6.93 34.05
C VAL A 207 0.40 5.46 33.63
N GLU A 208 -0.30 4.59 34.35
CA GLU A 208 -0.52 3.18 33.99
C GLU A 208 -1.26 3.00 32.67
N PHE A 209 -2.03 3.98 32.20
CA PHE A 209 -2.78 3.92 30.94
C PHE A 209 -2.02 4.51 29.74
N LEU A 210 -0.75 4.87 29.90
CA LEU A 210 0.08 5.47 28.85
C LEU A 210 0.04 4.70 27.52
N SER A 211 0.09 3.36 27.58
CA SER A 211 0.02 2.52 26.37
C SER A 211 -1.32 2.63 25.64
N THR A 212 -2.41 2.87 26.38
CA THR A 212 -3.76 3.09 25.81
C THR A 212 -3.87 4.49 25.21
N GLU A 213 -3.34 5.50 25.88
CA GLU A 213 -3.33 6.89 25.37
C GLU A 213 -2.55 7.01 24.06
N LEU A 214 -1.50 6.19 23.88
CA LEU A 214 -0.66 6.18 22.68
C LEU A 214 -0.96 5.00 21.73
N GLU A 215 -2.20 4.51 21.71
CA GLU A 215 -2.63 3.45 20.80
C GLU A 215 -2.47 3.82 19.32
N THR A 216 -2.70 5.08 18.98
CA THR A 216 -2.50 5.62 17.62
C THR A 216 -1.03 5.53 17.19
N VAL A 217 -0.09 5.77 18.10
CA VAL A 217 1.35 5.61 17.85
C VAL A 217 1.69 4.16 17.52
N LYS A 218 1.11 3.20 18.24
CA LYS A 218 1.31 1.77 17.96
C LYS A 218 0.80 1.39 16.57
N LYS A 219 -0.37 1.91 16.17
CA LYS A 219 -0.94 1.71 14.83
C LYS A 219 -0.06 2.33 13.75
N ALA A 220 0.35 3.59 13.92
CA ALA A 220 1.19 4.29 12.95
C ALA A 220 2.57 3.64 12.78
N ALA A 221 3.15 3.09 13.84
CA ALA A 221 4.42 2.37 13.80
C ALA A 221 4.37 1.09 12.92
N GLY A 222 3.19 0.52 12.72
CA GLY A 222 2.95 -0.67 11.89
C GLY A 222 2.68 -0.36 10.41
N LEU A 223 2.55 0.91 10.02
CA LEU A 223 2.25 1.29 8.63
C LEU A 223 3.47 1.13 7.71
N HIS A 224 3.21 0.74 6.46
CA HIS A 224 4.21 0.73 5.40
C HIS A 224 4.22 2.07 4.66
N LEU A 225 4.83 3.09 5.27
CA LEU A 225 4.81 4.47 4.76
C LEU A 225 5.48 4.63 3.39
N ASP A 226 6.53 3.86 3.10
CA ASP A 226 7.19 3.90 1.79
C ASP A 226 6.24 3.40 0.68
N GLY A 227 5.54 2.30 0.92
CA GLY A 227 4.50 1.81 0.02
C GLY A 227 3.33 2.79 -0.12
N THR A 228 2.94 3.49 0.95
CA THR A 228 1.90 4.53 0.89
C THR A 228 2.36 5.72 0.04
N LYS A 229 3.62 6.14 0.17
CA LYS A 229 4.22 7.21 -0.66
C LYS A 229 4.31 6.80 -2.13
N GLU A 230 4.72 5.57 -2.40
CA GLU A 230 4.77 5.03 -3.77
C GLU A 230 3.37 4.99 -4.40
N LEU A 231 2.37 4.51 -3.65
CA LEU A 231 0.99 4.47 -4.10
C LEU A 231 0.44 5.87 -4.42
N LEU A 232 0.74 6.87 -3.59
CA LEU A 232 0.42 8.26 -3.90
C LEU A 232 1.10 8.71 -5.21
N GLY A 233 2.39 8.40 -5.40
CA GLY A 233 3.10 8.69 -6.65
C GLY A 233 2.46 8.05 -7.88
N GLN A 234 1.99 6.80 -7.76
CA GLN A 234 1.26 6.10 -8.82
C GLN A 234 -0.10 6.76 -9.11
N LEU A 235 -0.83 7.20 -8.07
CA LEU A 235 -2.08 7.93 -8.24
C LEU A 235 -1.91 9.22 -9.04
N VAL A 236 -0.85 9.98 -8.74
CA VAL A 236 -0.52 11.23 -9.44
C VAL A 236 -0.22 10.99 -10.91
N LYS A 237 0.70 10.06 -11.20
CA LYS A 237 1.09 9.73 -12.57
C LYS A 237 -0.07 9.13 -13.38
N GLY A 238 -0.92 8.32 -12.74
CA GLY A 238 -2.11 7.75 -13.36
C GLY A 238 -3.11 8.83 -13.77
N LEU A 239 -3.35 9.79 -12.88
CA LEU A 239 -4.23 10.93 -13.17
C LEU A 239 -3.67 11.84 -14.28
N GLU A 240 -2.38 12.16 -14.25
CA GLU A 240 -1.70 12.91 -15.32
C GLU A 240 -1.85 12.23 -16.68
N SER A 241 -1.60 10.91 -16.72
CA SER A 241 -1.78 10.10 -17.93
C SER A 241 -3.22 10.14 -18.46
N VAL A 242 -4.22 10.06 -17.57
CA VAL A 242 -5.63 10.15 -17.96
C VAL A 242 -5.98 11.54 -18.50
N ASN A 243 -5.51 12.60 -17.85
CA ASN A 243 -5.75 13.97 -18.29
C ASN A 243 -5.16 14.23 -19.69
N ASP A 244 -3.91 13.81 -19.92
CA ASP A 244 -3.27 13.90 -21.24
C ASP A 244 -4.06 13.13 -22.30
N GLU A 245 -4.56 11.94 -21.94
CA GLU A 245 -5.31 11.08 -22.84
C GLU A 245 -6.70 11.68 -23.19
N VAL A 246 -7.35 12.34 -22.22
CA VAL A 246 -8.59 13.10 -22.42
C VAL A 246 -8.37 14.31 -23.33
N LEU A 247 -7.27 15.05 -23.17
CA LEU A 247 -6.94 16.20 -24.04
C LEU A 247 -6.72 15.76 -25.49
N LYS A 248 -5.93 14.71 -25.70
CA LYS A 248 -5.72 14.10 -27.02
C LYS A 248 -7.03 13.56 -27.61
N ALA A 249 -7.95 13.03 -26.79
CA ALA A 249 -9.29 12.63 -27.25
C ALA A 249 -10.13 13.83 -27.72
N ALA A 250 -9.93 15.01 -27.12
CA ALA A 250 -10.64 16.22 -27.49
C ALA A 250 -10.09 16.88 -28.77
N GLY A 251 -8.81 16.66 -29.09
CA GLY A 251 -8.15 17.15 -30.32
C GLY A 251 -8.34 16.26 -31.55
N ALA A 252 -8.78 15.01 -31.37
CA ALA A 252 -9.26 14.18 -32.47
C ALA A 252 -10.65 14.69 -32.88
N ALA A 253 -10.75 15.33 -34.04
CA ALA A 253 -12.05 15.63 -34.64
C ALA A 253 -12.87 14.33 -34.69
N PRO A 254 -14.19 14.36 -34.45
CA PRO A 254 -15.02 13.20 -34.75
C PRO A 254 -14.84 12.92 -36.23
N GLU A 255 -14.14 11.83 -36.57
CA GLU A 255 -14.16 11.33 -37.93
C GLU A 255 -15.64 11.05 -38.24
N GLN A 256 -16.20 11.84 -39.15
CA GLN A 256 -17.56 11.70 -39.64
C GLN A 256 -17.61 10.44 -40.53
N ASN A 257 -17.46 9.27 -39.92
CA ASN A 257 -17.80 8.01 -40.53
C ASN A 257 -19.12 7.57 -39.91
N GLU A 258 -20.20 7.62 -40.70
CA GLU A 258 -21.57 7.27 -40.30
C GLU A 258 -21.74 5.83 -39.78
N ASN A 259 -20.68 5.01 -39.86
CA ASN A 259 -20.63 3.62 -39.39
C ASN A 259 -19.73 3.37 -38.16
N GLU A 260 -19.07 4.40 -37.60
CA GLU A 260 -18.25 4.21 -36.39
C GLU A 260 -19.06 4.42 -35.11
N THR A 261 -19.07 3.40 -34.27
CA THR A 261 -19.62 3.46 -32.91
C THR A 261 -18.97 4.59 -32.13
N HIS A 262 -19.76 5.58 -31.70
CA HIS A 262 -19.35 6.69 -30.85
C HIS A 262 -18.38 6.26 -29.75
N ASP A 263 -17.16 6.78 -29.77
CA ASP A 263 -16.13 6.47 -28.78
C ASP A 263 -16.44 7.19 -27.45
N LYS A 264 -16.78 6.41 -26.42
CA LYS A 264 -17.19 6.93 -25.10
C LYS A 264 -16.03 7.28 -24.18
N PHE A 265 -14.77 7.19 -24.65
CA PHE A 265 -13.60 7.45 -23.82
C PHE A 265 -13.71 8.78 -23.08
N ARG A 266 -13.90 9.88 -23.83
CA ARG A 266 -13.92 11.23 -23.27
C ARG A 266 -15.12 11.44 -22.35
N ASP A 267 -16.30 10.99 -22.77
CA ASP A 267 -17.55 11.16 -22.02
C ASP A 267 -17.48 10.52 -20.62
N VAL A 268 -16.75 9.41 -20.50
CA VAL A 268 -16.58 8.67 -19.26
C VAL A 268 -15.38 9.17 -18.45
N MET A 269 -14.24 9.42 -19.11
CA MET A 269 -12.99 9.72 -18.42
C MET A 269 -12.87 11.18 -17.98
N LEU A 270 -13.50 12.13 -18.67
CA LEU A 270 -13.42 13.54 -18.28
C LEU A 270 -14.08 13.80 -16.90
N PRO A 271 -15.35 13.39 -16.64
CA PRO A 271 -15.95 13.57 -15.32
C PRO A 271 -15.22 12.79 -14.23
N PHE A 272 -14.74 11.58 -14.56
CA PHE A 272 -13.94 10.78 -13.63
C PHE A 272 -12.63 11.50 -13.26
N ALA A 273 -11.89 12.02 -14.24
CA ALA A 273 -10.62 12.69 -14.01
C ALA A 273 -10.77 13.93 -13.13
N GLN A 274 -11.85 14.72 -13.34
CA GLN A 274 -12.17 15.87 -12.49
C GLN A 274 -12.43 15.46 -11.03
N ALA A 275 -13.21 14.39 -10.81
CA ALA A 275 -13.46 13.88 -9.46
C ALA A 275 -12.19 13.31 -8.81
N ALA A 276 -11.40 12.55 -9.58
CA ALA A 276 -10.14 11.98 -9.13
C ALA A 276 -9.10 13.06 -8.81
N ASP A 277 -9.08 14.18 -9.53
CA ASP A 277 -8.16 15.29 -9.30
C ASP A 277 -8.35 15.93 -7.92
N ALA A 278 -9.60 16.20 -7.52
CA ALA A 278 -9.92 16.71 -6.19
C ALA A 278 -9.44 15.75 -5.09
N GLU A 279 -9.69 14.45 -5.27
CA GLU A 279 -9.35 13.42 -4.29
C GLU A 279 -7.84 13.15 -4.20
N VAL A 280 -7.12 13.13 -5.33
CA VAL A 280 -5.66 12.99 -5.36
C VAL A 280 -5.00 14.24 -4.78
N THR A 281 -5.51 15.43 -5.07
CA THR A 281 -5.03 16.68 -4.46
C THR A 281 -5.22 16.66 -2.94
N ARG A 282 -6.39 16.24 -2.45
CA ARG A 282 -6.63 16.05 -1.01
C ARG A 282 -5.62 15.07 -0.39
N ALA A 283 -5.35 13.94 -1.05
CA ALA A 283 -4.36 12.97 -0.60
C ALA A 283 -2.93 13.56 -0.54
N LYS A 284 -2.53 14.38 -1.53
CA LYS A 284 -1.25 15.11 -1.51
C LYS A 284 -1.15 16.05 -0.31
N THR A 285 -2.20 16.83 -0.06
CA THR A 285 -2.24 17.76 1.08
C THR A 285 -2.12 17.02 2.40
N MET A 286 -2.89 15.94 2.61
CA MET A 286 -2.79 15.13 3.82
C MET A 286 -1.41 14.51 4.01
N ALA A 287 -0.75 14.08 2.91
CA ALA A 287 0.60 13.56 2.97
C ALA A 287 1.61 14.62 3.44
N ALA A 288 1.51 15.84 2.92
CA ALA A 288 2.37 16.96 3.32
C ALA A 288 2.15 17.32 4.79
N GLU A 289 0.90 17.51 5.22
CA GLU A 289 0.55 17.81 6.61
C GLU A 289 1.04 16.71 7.58
N ALA A 290 0.88 15.44 7.21
CA ALA A 290 1.36 14.33 8.00
C ALA A 290 2.89 14.31 8.12
N GLN A 291 3.62 14.67 7.05
CA GLN A 291 5.07 14.80 7.08
C GLN A 291 5.52 15.95 7.97
N ASP A 292 4.86 17.11 7.90
CA ASP A 292 5.16 18.25 8.75
C ASP A 292 4.89 17.93 10.23
N ALA A 293 3.77 17.25 10.52
CA ALA A 293 3.46 16.78 11.86
C ALA A 293 4.51 15.79 12.39
N MET A 294 4.92 14.80 11.58
CA MET A 294 5.99 13.87 11.96
C MET A 294 7.31 14.59 12.22
N LYS A 295 7.68 15.56 11.38
CA LYS A 295 8.89 16.36 11.56
C LYS A 295 8.83 17.15 12.86
N ALA A 296 7.76 17.90 13.08
CA ALA A 296 7.56 18.70 14.29
C ALA A 296 7.57 17.84 15.57
N THR A 297 6.95 16.66 15.54
CA THR A 297 6.97 15.73 16.68
C THR A 297 8.36 15.13 16.90
N THR A 298 9.09 14.77 15.85
CA THR A 298 10.46 14.26 15.96
C THR A 298 11.41 15.30 16.56
N GLU A 299 11.32 16.55 16.08
CA GLU A 299 12.11 17.68 16.58
C GLU A 299 11.73 18.08 18.00
N PHE A 300 10.44 17.99 18.37
CA PHE A 300 9.96 18.24 19.73
C PHE A 300 10.65 17.35 20.78
N PHE A 301 10.93 16.09 20.45
CA PHE A 301 11.69 15.17 21.31
C PHE A 301 13.21 15.22 21.11
N GLY A 302 13.73 16.19 20.36
CA GLY A 302 15.18 16.37 20.14
C GLY A 302 15.81 15.29 19.26
N GLU A 303 15.02 14.56 18.48
CA GLU A 303 15.49 13.57 17.53
C GLU A 303 15.74 14.21 16.14
N PRO A 304 16.74 13.76 15.37
CA PRO A 304 17.00 14.25 14.03
C PRO A 304 15.94 13.68 13.09
N PHE A 305 15.22 14.57 12.42
CA PHE A 305 14.29 14.18 11.37
C PHE A 305 15.03 13.77 10.10
N LYS A 306 14.64 12.63 9.53
CA LYS A 306 15.04 12.20 8.20
C LYS A 306 13.82 11.73 7.42
N ALA A 307 13.61 12.28 6.23
CA ALA A 307 12.41 12.02 5.43
C ALA A 307 12.28 10.54 4.98
N ASP A 308 13.41 9.87 4.78
CA ASP A 308 13.52 8.43 4.45
C ASP A 308 13.26 7.50 5.65
N ASN A 309 13.16 8.06 6.86
CA ASN A 309 12.86 7.30 8.08
C ASN A 309 11.94 8.07 9.03
N ALA A 310 10.96 8.80 8.47
CA ALA A 310 10.08 9.67 9.23
C ALA A 310 9.28 8.94 10.33
N GLY A 311 8.98 7.64 10.12
CA GLY A 311 8.27 6.80 11.08
C GLY A 311 9.11 6.23 12.23
N ARG A 312 10.42 6.53 12.31
CA ARG A 312 11.32 5.97 13.35
C ARG A 312 10.84 6.28 14.77
N VAL A 313 10.39 7.51 15.01
CA VAL A 313 9.95 7.95 16.34
C VAL A 313 8.79 7.10 16.84
N PHE A 314 7.81 6.80 15.99
CA PHE A 314 6.69 5.93 16.37
C PHE A 314 7.13 4.51 16.68
N LYS A 315 8.10 3.96 15.94
CA LYS A 315 8.65 2.62 16.21
C LYS A 315 9.35 2.56 17.57
N LEU A 316 10.22 3.54 17.87
CA LEU A 316 10.91 3.65 19.17
C LEU A 316 9.91 3.74 20.32
N VAL A 317 8.91 4.61 20.20
CA VAL A 317 7.88 4.78 21.22
C VAL A 317 7.04 3.52 21.37
N LYS A 318 6.61 2.89 20.27
CA LYS A 318 5.87 1.62 20.31
C LYS A 318 6.68 0.52 21.03
N ASP A 319 7.97 0.37 20.73
CA ASP A 319 8.82 -0.63 21.40
C ASP A 319 9.01 -0.32 22.89
N PHE A 320 9.12 0.96 23.25
CA PHE A 320 9.11 1.39 24.64
C PHE A 320 7.78 1.05 25.33
N LEU A 321 6.63 1.33 24.71
CA LEU A 321 5.31 1.02 25.28
C LEU A 321 5.12 -0.48 25.52
N VAL A 322 5.58 -1.33 24.61
CA VAL A 322 5.59 -2.79 24.81
C VAL A 322 6.42 -3.17 26.05
N THR A 323 7.54 -2.49 26.26
CA THR A 323 8.41 -2.72 27.42
C THR A 323 7.78 -2.19 28.71
N PHE A 324 7.14 -1.03 28.63
CA PHE A 324 6.39 -0.40 29.71
C PHE A 324 5.26 -1.31 30.21
N ASP A 325 4.45 -1.87 29.30
CA ASP A 325 3.37 -2.79 29.64
C ASP A 325 3.88 -4.07 30.31
N LYS A 326 5.03 -4.60 29.85
CA LYS A 326 5.68 -5.75 30.50
C LYS A 326 6.08 -5.44 31.94
N VAL A 327 6.69 -4.29 32.17
CA VAL A 327 7.07 -3.82 33.51
C VAL A 327 5.84 -3.65 34.40
N GLN A 328 4.78 -3.03 33.89
CA GLN A 328 3.54 -2.86 34.64
C GLN A 328 2.89 -4.17 35.05
N ASN A 329 2.86 -5.15 34.13
CA ASN A 329 2.32 -6.48 34.40
C ASN A 329 3.17 -7.23 35.42
N ASP A 330 4.50 -7.19 35.31
CA ASP A 330 5.39 -7.81 36.29
C ASP A 330 5.21 -7.20 37.69
N MET A 331 5.12 -5.87 37.79
CA MET A 331 4.86 -5.19 39.07
C MET A 331 3.53 -5.64 39.68
N LYS A 332 2.45 -5.67 38.89
CA LYS A 332 1.13 -6.12 39.35
C LYS A 332 1.17 -7.56 39.86
N MET A 333 1.82 -8.47 39.13
CA MET A 333 1.96 -9.88 39.54
C MET A 333 2.72 -10.03 40.86
N ARG A 334 3.76 -9.20 41.10
CA ARG A 334 4.51 -9.21 42.36
C ARG A 334 3.68 -8.70 43.53
N GLU A 335 2.97 -7.60 43.34
CA GLU A 335 2.05 -7.03 44.34
C GLU A 335 0.96 -8.04 44.74
N GLU A 336 0.37 -8.74 43.76
CA GLU A 336 -0.62 -9.79 44.02
C GLU A 336 -0.02 -10.99 44.77
N ALA A 337 1.22 -11.40 44.42
CA ALA A 337 1.90 -12.49 45.10
C ALA A 337 2.26 -12.13 46.55
N GLU A 338 2.72 -10.91 46.80
CA GLU A 338 3.01 -10.40 48.15
C GLU A 338 1.74 -10.30 49.00
N ALA A 339 0.64 -9.78 48.44
CA ALA A 339 -0.66 -9.74 49.12
C ALA A 339 -1.19 -11.14 49.46
N ARG A 340 -0.98 -12.14 48.60
CA ARG A 340 -1.36 -13.54 48.87
C ARG A 340 -0.54 -14.15 50.01
N LYS A 341 0.77 -13.88 50.07
CA LYS A 341 1.63 -14.35 51.17
C LYS A 341 1.21 -13.77 52.51
N MET A 342 0.99 -12.45 52.57
CA MET A 342 0.53 -11.78 53.79
C MET A 342 -0.82 -12.31 54.29
N LYS A 343 -1.73 -12.73 53.39
CA LYS A 343 -3.01 -13.36 53.76
C LYS A 343 -2.88 -14.80 54.26
N HIS A 344 -1.79 -15.50 53.94
CA HIS A 344 -1.55 -16.87 54.40
C HIS A 344 -0.76 -16.92 55.72
N GLU A 345 -0.13 -15.81 56.09
CA GLU A 345 0.63 -15.61 57.33
C GLU A 345 -0.22 -14.98 58.47
N GLN A 346 -1.48 -14.61 58.19
CA GLN A 346 -2.49 -14.09 59.15
C GLN A 346 -3.52 -15.15 59.49
#